data_AF-A0A4S2M9V6-F1
#
_entry.id   AF-A0A4S2M9V6-F1
#
_cell.length_a   1.000
_cell.length_b   1.000
_cell.length_c   1.000
_cell.angle_alpha   90.00
_cell.angle_beta   90.00
_cell.angle_gamma   90.00
#
_symmetry.space_group_name_H-M   'P 1'
#
loop_
_entity.id
_entity.type
_entity.pdbx_description
1 polymer ?
#
loop_
_entity_poly.entity_id
_entity_poly.type
_entity_poly.pdbx_seq_one_letter_code
_entity_poly.pdbx_strand_id
1 'polypeptide(L)'
;KCCRRRKFRLQTAFLSATQMPGEKDDPVEFEVSVGNYGYKLDNSVPPCPSITPPTNPVYDGMAYSFLPWQDDKPCTVVDPQFEDITFRLFAVNMMQHMAAKL
;
A
#
# COMPACT_ATOMS: atom_id res chain seq x y z
N LYS A 1 6.68 -8.12 -27.25
CA LYS A 1 7.82 -8.15 -26.29
C LYS A 1 7.26 -8.61 -24.95
N CYS A 2 7.57 -9.82 -24.51
CA CYS A 2 7.08 -10.34 -23.22
C CYS A 2 7.98 -9.78 -22.12
N CYS A 3 7.55 -8.71 -21.46
CA CYS A 3 8.24 -8.23 -20.26
C CYS A 3 8.06 -9.29 -19.18
N ARG A 4 9.15 -9.90 -18.71
CA ARG A 4 9.11 -10.83 -17.56
C ARG A 4 8.51 -10.05 -16.38
N ARG A 5 7.38 -10.51 -15.84
CA ARG A 5 6.73 -9.91 -14.67
C ARG A 5 7.00 -10.77 -13.46
N ARG A 6 7.30 -10.15 -12.33
CA ARG A 6 7.43 -10.85 -11.05
C ARG A 6 6.14 -10.65 -10.26
N LYS A 7 5.64 -11.74 -9.68
CA LYS A 7 4.49 -11.72 -8.78
C LYS A 7 5.03 -11.50 -7.38
N PHE A 8 4.70 -10.36 -6.80
CA PHE A 8 4.95 -10.08 -5.39
C PHE A 8 3.61 -9.93 -4.69
N ARG A 9 3.58 -10.28 -3.40
CA ARG A 9 2.46 -10.01 -2.51
C ARG A 9 2.93 -8.98 -1.50
N LEU A 10 2.23 -7.86 -1.45
CA LEU A 10 2.48 -6.80 -0.48
C LEU A 10 1.40 -6.88 0.60
N GLN A 11 1.82 -7.13 1.83
CA GLN A 11 0.98 -7.00 3.02
C GLN A 11 1.24 -5.64 3.63
N THR A 12 0.21 -4.84 3.84
CA THR A 12 0.34 -3.52 4.48
C THR A 12 -0.46 -3.51 5.76
N ALA A 13 0.14 -2.96 6.81
CA ALA A 13 -0.46 -2.81 8.13
C ALA A 13 -0.35 -1.34 8.55
N PHE A 14 -1.44 -0.80 9.09
CA PHE A 14 -1.47 0.59 9.55
C PHE A 14 -0.96 0.67 10.98
N LEU A 15 0.17 1.37 11.19
CA LEU A 15 0.91 1.35 12.46
C LEU A 15 0.48 2.43 13.45
N SER A 16 0.33 3.67 12.99
CA SER A 16 -0.06 4.83 13.81
C SER A 16 -0.48 5.99 12.90
N ALA A 17 -1.18 6.99 13.47
CA ALA A 17 -1.64 8.21 12.80
C ALA A 17 -2.94 8.08 11.98
N THR A 18 -3.96 7.47 12.59
CA THR A 18 -5.34 7.51 12.08
C THR A 18 -6.17 8.68 12.61
N GLN A 19 -5.51 9.70 13.15
CA GLN A 19 -6.20 10.82 13.77
C GLN A 19 -7.01 11.56 12.71
N MET A 20 -8.31 11.70 12.96
CA MET A 20 -9.22 12.40 12.08
C MET A 20 -9.48 13.83 12.60
N PRO A 21 -9.68 14.81 11.71
CA PRO A 21 -9.89 16.20 12.08
C PRO A 21 -11.25 16.48 12.77
N GLY A 22 -12.07 15.46 13.02
CA GLY A 22 -13.35 15.59 13.71
C GLY A 22 -14.19 14.31 13.66
N GLU A 23 -15.40 14.39 14.21
CA GLU A 23 -16.40 13.33 14.09
C GLU A 23 -16.78 13.12 12.61
N LYS A 24 -16.98 11.86 12.23
CA LYS A 24 -17.49 11.50 10.91
C LYS A 24 -18.82 10.77 11.12
N ASP A 25 -19.84 11.21 10.40
CA ASP A 25 -21.14 10.53 10.36
C ASP A 25 -21.07 9.22 9.55
N ASP A 26 -20.11 9.12 8.64
CA ASP A 26 -19.93 7.96 7.75
C ASP A 26 -18.77 7.06 8.20
N PRO A 27 -18.87 5.72 7.98
CA PRO A 27 -17.77 4.80 8.13
C PRO A 27 -16.57 5.21 7.28
N VAL A 28 -15.38 5.06 7.85
CA VAL A 28 -14.13 5.36 7.15
C VAL A 28 -13.52 4.08 6.62
N GLU A 29 -12.86 4.17 5.46
CA GLU A 29 -12.13 3.08 4.84
C GLU A 29 -10.79 3.60 4.30
N PHE A 30 -9.74 2.83 4.51
CA PHE A 30 -8.43 3.06 3.91
C PHE A 30 -8.23 2.09 2.76
N GLU A 31 -7.80 2.63 1.62
CA GLU A 31 -7.44 1.89 0.43
C GLU A 31 -5.94 2.02 0.18
N VAL A 32 -5.29 0.90 -0.16
CA VAL A 32 -3.87 0.87 -0.52
C VAL A 32 -3.72 0.39 -1.96
N SER A 33 -3.09 1.20 -2.80
CA SER A 33 -2.84 0.84 -4.19
C SER A 33 -1.37 1.01 -4.56
N VAL A 34 -0.93 0.20 -5.53
CA VAL A 34 0.39 0.26 -6.14
C VAL A 34 0.18 0.37 -7.65
N GLY A 35 0.26 1.59 -8.17
CA GLY A 35 -0.25 1.90 -9.50
C GLY A 35 -1.74 1.56 -9.57
N ASN A 36 -2.14 0.78 -10.56
CA ASN A 36 -3.54 0.38 -10.74
C ASN A 36 -3.94 -0.79 -9.83
N TYR A 37 -2.99 -1.57 -9.31
CA TYR A 37 -3.27 -2.71 -8.45
C TYR A 37 -3.74 -2.24 -7.07
N GLY A 38 -4.97 -2.59 -6.70
CA GLY A 38 -5.59 -2.17 -5.44
C GLY A 38 -6.48 -0.94 -5.54
N TYR A 39 -6.55 -0.30 -6.72
CA TYR A 39 -7.44 0.83 -6.93
C TYR A 39 -8.87 0.34 -7.25
N LYS A 40 -9.83 0.61 -6.36
CA LYS A 40 -11.18 0.02 -6.44
C LYS A 40 -11.99 0.44 -7.67
N LEU A 41 -11.66 1.59 -8.26
CA LEU A 41 -12.41 2.15 -9.40
C LEU A 41 -11.85 1.68 -10.74
N ASP A 42 -10.69 1.01 -10.75
CA ASP A 42 -10.07 0.50 -11.97
C ASP A 42 -10.34 -0.99 -12.15
N ASN A 43 -11.05 -1.32 -13.23
CA ASN A 43 -11.40 -2.68 -13.62
C ASN A 43 -10.41 -3.30 -14.63
N SER A 44 -9.32 -2.61 -14.97
CA SER A 44 -8.31 -3.10 -15.91
C SER A 44 -7.37 -4.15 -15.31
N VAL A 45 -7.39 -4.32 -13.98
CA VAL A 45 -6.55 -5.26 -13.23
C VAL A 45 -7.41 -6.20 -12.36
N PRO A 46 -6.88 -7.38 -11.96
CA PRO A 46 -7.61 -8.29 -11.08
C PRO A 46 -7.98 -7.65 -9.73
N PRO A 47 -9.13 -7.99 -9.16
CA PRO A 47 -9.56 -7.49 -7.85
C PRO A 47 -8.61 -7.99 -6.76
N CYS A 48 -8.38 -7.15 -5.75
CA CYS A 48 -7.54 -7.46 -4.60
C CYS A 48 -8.15 -6.85 -3.32
N PRO A 49 -7.93 -7.47 -2.15
CA PRO A 49 -8.40 -6.96 -0.86
C PRO A 49 -7.49 -5.81 -0.37
N SER A 50 -7.51 -4.72 -1.13
CA SER A 50 -6.72 -3.50 -0.90
C SER A 50 -7.37 -2.52 0.07
N ILE A 51 -8.60 -2.79 0.49
CA ILE A 51 -9.39 -1.94 1.39
C ILE A 51 -9.46 -2.56 2.80
N THR A 52 -9.45 -1.67 3.79
CA THR A 52 -9.77 -2.01 5.17
C THR A 52 -11.29 -2.08 5.36
N PRO A 53 -11.79 -2.87 6.32
CA PRO A 53 -13.22 -2.89 6.62
C PRO A 53 -13.74 -1.50 7.04
N PRO A 54 -14.92 -1.07 6.54
CA PRO A 54 -15.53 0.19 6.94
C PRO A 54 -15.79 0.21 8.43
N THR A 55 -15.24 1.21 9.11
CA THR A 55 -15.37 1.34 10.57
C THR A 55 -15.62 2.78 10.95
N ASN A 56 -16.48 3.00 11.94
CA ASN A 56 -16.72 4.33 12.49
C ASN A 56 -15.53 4.77 13.34
N PRO A 57 -15.11 6.04 13.27
CA PRO A 57 -14.06 6.54 14.14
C PRO A 57 -14.46 6.45 15.62
N VAL A 58 -13.47 6.10 16.45
CA VAL A 58 -13.61 6.04 17.91
C VAL A 58 -12.99 7.28 18.52
N TYR A 59 -13.70 7.93 19.44
CA TYR A 59 -13.21 9.07 20.20
C TYR A 59 -12.50 8.60 21.48
N ASP A 60 -11.27 9.08 21.71
CA ASP A 60 -10.45 8.70 22.87
C ASP A 60 -10.47 9.74 24.02
N GLY A 61 -11.28 10.80 23.90
CA GLY A 61 -11.30 11.93 24.83
C GLY A 61 -10.44 13.13 24.39
N MET A 62 -9.63 12.98 23.34
CA MET A 62 -8.82 14.06 22.76
C MET A 62 -9.03 14.19 21.25
N ALA A 63 -9.08 13.08 20.52
CA ALA A 63 -9.28 13.06 19.08
C ALA A 63 -10.03 11.82 18.60
N TYR A 64 -10.55 11.89 17.37
CA TYR A 64 -11.14 10.74 16.70
C TYR A 64 -10.03 9.93 16.01
N SER A 65 -10.07 8.61 16.14
CA SER A 65 -9.14 7.69 15.48
C SER A 65 -9.91 6.63 14.69
N PHE A 66 -9.44 6.30 13.49
CA PHE A 66 -10.01 5.18 12.70
C PHE A 66 -9.93 3.84 13.43
N LEU A 67 -8.89 3.64 14.24
CA LEU A 67 -8.63 2.38 14.91
C LEU A 67 -8.55 2.56 16.42
N PRO A 68 -9.18 1.66 17.19
CA PRO A 68 -8.88 1.54 18.60
C PRO A 68 -7.42 1.07 18.73
N TRP A 69 -6.62 1.85 19.46
CA TRP A 69 -5.17 1.68 19.61
C TRP A 69 -4.69 0.32 20.14
N GLN A 70 -5.58 -0.61 20.54
CA GLN A 70 -5.22 -1.65 21.49
C GLN A 70 -5.17 -3.08 20.94
N ASP A 71 -6.01 -3.53 20.00
CA ASP A 71 -6.08 -4.98 19.74
C ASP A 71 -5.90 -5.40 18.27
N ASP A 72 -6.64 -4.82 17.30
CA ASP A 72 -6.59 -5.25 15.90
C ASP A 72 -6.08 -4.17 14.95
N LYS A 73 -4.90 -4.42 14.35
CA LYS A 73 -4.38 -3.57 13.27
C LYS A 73 -4.96 -4.06 11.94
N PRO A 74 -5.68 -3.21 11.20
CA PRO A 74 -6.21 -3.61 9.92
C PRO A 74 -5.04 -3.80 8.98
N CYS A 75 -5.08 -4.91 8.26
CA CYS A 75 -4.11 -5.24 7.25
C CYS A 75 -4.82 -5.33 5.90
N THR A 76 -4.18 -4.85 4.84
CA THR A 76 -4.66 -5.03 3.47
C THR A 76 -3.59 -5.74 2.65
N VAL A 77 -4.03 -6.42 1.59
CA VAL A 77 -3.13 -7.17 0.71
C VAL A 77 -3.30 -6.69 -0.71
N VAL A 78 -2.17 -6.34 -1.33
CA VAL A 78 -2.10 -5.97 -2.74
C VAL A 78 -1.18 -6.96 -3.44
N ASP A 79 -1.59 -7.43 -4.61
CA ASP A 79 -0.79 -8.34 -5.44
C ASP A 79 -0.32 -7.59 -6.72
N PRO A 80 0.64 -6.65 -6.60
CA PRO A 80 1.11 -5.88 -7.74
C PRO A 80 1.94 -6.73 -8.72
N GLN A 81 1.78 -6.46 -10.01
CA GLN A 81 2.70 -7.00 -11.02
C GLN A 81 3.73 -5.94 -11.38
N PHE A 82 4.98 -6.19 -10.96
CA PHE A 82 6.10 -5.35 -11.34
C PHE A 82 6.81 -5.91 -12.57
N GLU A 83 7.25 -5.00 -13.44
CA GLU A 83 8.17 -5.32 -14.51
C GLU A 83 9.51 -5.79 -13.91
N ASP A 84 10.10 -6.84 -14.48
CA ASP A 84 11.45 -7.23 -14.09
C ASP A 84 12.49 -6.28 -14.69
N ILE A 85 12.94 -5.34 -13.87
CA ILE A 85 13.96 -4.35 -14.24
C ILE A 85 15.39 -4.77 -13.88
N THR A 86 15.61 -6.03 -13.46
CA THR A 86 16.93 -6.51 -12.97
C THR A 86 18.05 -6.30 -13.98
N PHE A 87 17.78 -6.50 -15.27
CA PHE A 87 18.77 -6.29 -16.32
C PHE A 87 19.25 -4.84 -16.39
N ARG A 88 18.31 -3.88 -16.29
CA ARG A 88 18.62 -2.44 -16.29
C ARG A 88 19.39 -2.05 -15.03
N LEU A 89 18.97 -2.54 -13.87
CA LEU A 89 19.67 -2.33 -12.60
C LEU A 89 21.10 -2.88 -12.62
N PHE A 90 21.32 -4.08 -13.19
CA PHE A 90 22.66 -4.66 -13.29
C PHE A 90 23.62 -3.77 -14.08
N ALA A 91 23.18 -3.29 -15.25
CA ALA A 91 23.99 -2.39 -16.08
C ALA A 91 24.33 -1.09 -15.35
N VAL A 92 23.36 -0.46 -14.68
CA VAL A 92 23.57 0.78 -13.92
C VAL A 92 24.51 0.55 -12.73
N ASN A 93 24.30 -0.50 -11.95
CA ASN A 93 25.16 -0.82 -10.81
C ASN A 93 26.61 -1.07 -11.24
N MET A 94 26.83 -1.72 -12.38
CA MET A 94 28.17 -1.93 -12.93
C MET A 94 28.83 -0.61 -13.31
N MET A 95 28.12 0.29 -14.01
CA MET A 95 28.65 1.61 -14.37
C MET A 95 28.95 2.47 -13.13
N GLN A 96 28.06 2.47 -12.13
CA GLN A 96 28.28 3.18 -10.87
C GLN A 96 29.50 2.64 -10.12
N HIS A 97 29.70 1.31 -10.11
CA HIS A 97 30.88 0.71 -9.51
C HIS A 97 32.19 1.09 -10.21
N MET A 98 32.18 1.25 -11.54
CA MET A 98 33.34 1.73 -12.29
C MET A 98 33.61 3.21 -11.99
N ALA A 99 32.56 4.04 -11.99
CA ALA A 99 32.66 5.46 -11.69
C ALA A 99 33.16 5.73 -10.26
N ALA A 100 32.77 4.91 -9.27
CA ALA A 100 33.22 5.06 -7.89
C ALA A 100 34.69 4.64 -7.67
N LYS A 101 35.34 4.02 -8.66
CA LYS A 101 36.76 3.62 -8.62
C LYS A 101 37.68 4.56 -9.39
N LEU A 102 37.12 5.57 -10.06
CA LEU A 102 37.83 6.68 -10.68
C LEU A 102 38.01 7.81 -9.66
#